data_AF-A0A8V0Y9B5-F1
#
_entry.id   AF-A0A8V0Y9B5-F1
#
_cell.length_a   1.000
_cell.length_b   1.000
_cell.length_c   1.000
_cell.angle_alpha   90.00
_cell.angle_beta   90.00
_cell.angle_gamma   90.00
#
_symmetry.space_group_name_H-M   'P 1'
#
loop_
_entity.id
_entity.type
_entity.pdbx_description
1 polymer ?
#
loop_
_entity_poly.entity_id
_entity_poly.type
_entity_poly.pdbx_seq_one_letter_code
_entity_poly.pdbx_strand_id
1 'polypeptide(L)'
;MVAAILLFQPHHQGNMAFTGKYEFESDENYDDFVKKIGLPADKIEMGRNCKIVTEVVQNGNDFTWTQHFPGGRTTTNSFTIDKEADMETMGGRKFKATVKMEGGKIVADFPNYHHTAEISGGKLVEISTSSGVVYKRTSKKIA
;
A
#
# COMPACT_ATOMS: atom_id res chain seq x y z
N MET A 1 -41.07 30.84 8.90
CA MET A 1 -39.60 31.06 8.98
C MET A 1 -39.04 29.95 9.85
N VAL A 2 -38.43 28.92 9.24
CA VAL A 2 -37.84 27.80 9.99
C VAL A 2 -36.36 27.79 9.69
N ALA A 3 -35.56 28.05 10.71
CA ALA A 3 -34.11 28.10 10.64
C ALA A 3 -33.57 26.68 10.38
N ALA A 4 -32.86 26.51 9.27
CA ALA A 4 -32.09 25.31 9.01
C ALA A 4 -30.87 25.31 9.93
N ILE A 5 -30.93 24.47 10.97
CA ILE A 5 -29.78 24.13 11.81
C ILE A 5 -28.87 23.28 10.93
N LEU A 6 -27.86 23.92 10.32
CA LEU A 6 -26.69 23.25 9.78
C LEU A 6 -25.97 22.60 10.97
N LEU A 7 -26.25 21.32 11.22
CA LEU A 7 -25.41 20.49 12.06
C LEU A 7 -24.04 20.43 11.37
N PHE A 8 -23.11 21.28 11.82
CA PHE A 8 -21.69 21.08 11.62
C PHE A 8 -21.36 19.71 12.21
N GLN A 9 -21.29 18.70 11.36
CA GLN A 9 -20.75 17.42 11.77
C GLN A 9 -19.29 17.69 12.15
N PRO A 10 -18.85 17.39 13.38
CA PRO A 10 -17.44 17.48 13.69
C PRO A 10 -16.73 16.55 12.72
N HIS A 11 -15.75 17.07 11.98
CA HIS A 11 -14.74 16.23 11.36
C HIS A 11 -14.09 15.46 12.52
N HIS A 12 -14.63 14.29 12.85
CA HIS A 12 -13.86 13.29 13.56
C HIS A 12 -12.60 13.12 12.72
N GLN A 13 -11.47 13.50 13.30
CA GLN A 13 -10.14 13.21 12.81
C GLN A 13 -10.04 11.68 12.78
N GLY A 14 -10.54 11.14 11.66
CA GLY A 14 -10.96 9.75 11.53
C GLY A 14 -9.74 8.87 11.62
N ASN A 15 -9.78 7.97 12.59
CA ASN A 15 -8.95 6.79 12.75
C ASN A 15 -7.83 6.64 11.69
N MET A 16 -6.58 6.87 12.08
CA MET A 16 -5.40 6.63 11.23
C MET A 16 -5.25 5.12 11.00
N ALA A 17 -6.18 4.55 10.23
CA ALA A 17 -6.40 3.12 10.16
C ALA A 17 -5.14 2.38 9.73
N PHE A 18 -4.38 2.99 8.82
CA PHE A 18 -3.16 2.41 8.28
C PHE A 18 -1.94 2.58 9.19
N THR A 19 -1.90 3.58 10.09
CA THR A 19 -0.71 3.84 10.90
C THR A 19 -0.32 2.60 11.72
N GLY A 20 0.90 2.14 11.54
CA GLY A 20 1.42 0.94 12.20
C GLY A 20 2.61 0.31 11.48
N LYS A 21 3.16 -0.72 12.11
CA LYS A 21 4.15 -1.63 11.52
C LYS A 21 3.48 -2.97 11.26
N TYR A 22 3.69 -3.48 10.06
CA TYR A 22 3.10 -4.73 9.60
C TYR A 22 4.20 -5.68 9.13
N GLU A 23 4.19 -6.91 9.63
CA GLU A 23 5.09 -7.96 9.20
C GLU A 23 4.36 -8.89 8.22
N PHE A 24 5.03 -9.27 7.12
CA PHE A 24 4.53 -10.28 6.19
C PHE A 24 4.01 -11.52 6.93
N GLU A 25 2.78 -11.94 6.63
CA GLU A 25 2.17 -13.12 7.22
C GLU A 25 1.89 -14.20 6.18
N SER A 26 1.30 -13.83 5.04
CA SER A 26 0.96 -14.76 3.96
C SER A 26 0.76 -14.03 2.63
N ASP A 27 0.84 -14.77 1.52
CA ASP A 27 0.45 -14.28 0.21
C ASP A 27 -0.17 -15.37 -0.69
N GLU A 28 -0.80 -14.93 -1.77
CA GLU A 28 -1.51 -15.74 -2.74
C GLU A 28 -1.12 -15.31 -4.16
N ASN A 29 -0.83 -16.26 -5.06
CA ASN A 29 -0.47 -16.05 -6.48
C ASN A 29 0.80 -15.21 -6.75
N TYR A 30 1.77 -15.19 -5.82
CA TYR A 30 3.03 -14.47 -6.00
C TYR A 30 3.72 -14.81 -7.32
N ASP A 31 3.94 -16.10 -7.59
CA ASP A 31 4.72 -16.58 -8.74
C ASP A 31 4.11 -16.20 -10.09
N ASP A 32 2.80 -16.35 -10.22
CA ASP A 32 2.10 -16.01 -11.45
C ASP A 32 2.14 -14.52 -11.69
N PHE A 33 1.99 -13.72 -10.62
CA PHE A 33 2.05 -12.27 -10.71
C PHE A 33 3.45 -11.76 -11.08
N VAL A 34 4.50 -12.21 -10.39
CA VAL A 34 5.87 -11.72 -10.65
C VAL A 34 6.37 -12.12 -12.03
N LYS A 35 5.99 -13.30 -12.54
CA LYS A 35 6.22 -13.67 -13.94
C LYS A 35 5.46 -12.77 -14.90
N LYS A 36 4.19 -12.45 -14.58
CA LYS A 36 3.35 -11.61 -15.45
C LYS A 36 3.88 -10.18 -15.58
N ILE A 37 4.40 -9.60 -14.51
CA ILE A 37 5.00 -8.26 -14.55
C ILE A 37 6.46 -8.26 -15.04
N GLY A 38 7.00 -9.42 -15.42
CA GLY A 38 8.35 -9.56 -15.97
C GLY A 38 9.47 -9.29 -14.96
N LEU A 39 9.27 -9.67 -13.69
CA LEU A 39 10.29 -9.49 -12.67
C LEU A 39 11.47 -10.46 -12.91
N PRO A 40 12.73 -10.01 -12.86
CA PRO A 40 13.90 -10.88 -13.03
C PRO A 40 13.96 -12.01 -11.98
N ALA A 41 14.48 -13.18 -12.35
CA ALA A 41 14.50 -14.38 -11.51
C ALA A 41 15.21 -14.17 -10.15
N ASP A 42 16.31 -13.40 -10.14
CA ASP A 42 17.04 -13.02 -8.93
C ASP A 42 16.18 -12.20 -7.96
N LYS A 43 15.30 -11.34 -8.50
CA LYS A 43 14.36 -10.54 -7.71
C LYS A 43 13.14 -11.35 -7.25
N ILE A 44 12.71 -12.34 -8.03
CA ILE A 44 11.62 -13.26 -7.67
C ILE A 44 11.99 -14.04 -6.41
N GLU A 45 13.15 -14.68 -6.40
CA GLU A 45 13.62 -15.49 -5.27
C GLU A 45 13.84 -14.64 -4.02
N MET A 46 14.41 -13.44 -4.20
CA MET A 46 14.54 -12.47 -3.12
C MET A 46 13.17 -12.12 -2.54
N GLY A 47 12.19 -11.71 -3.37
CA GLY A 47 10.87 -11.32 -2.89
C GLY A 47 10.09 -12.44 -2.20
N ARG A 48 10.25 -13.70 -2.63
CA ARG A 48 9.58 -14.86 -2.03
C ARG A 48 10.02 -15.12 -0.59
N ASN A 49 11.32 -14.96 -0.32
CA ASN A 49 11.89 -15.21 1.00
C ASN A 49 11.97 -13.93 1.86
N CYS A 50 11.62 -12.78 1.29
CA CYS A 50 11.66 -11.50 2.00
C CYS A 50 10.46 -11.36 2.92
N LYS A 51 10.67 -11.58 4.22
CA LYS A 51 9.75 -11.13 5.28
C LYS A 51 9.83 -9.62 5.40
N ILE A 52 9.12 -8.92 4.51
CA ILE A 52 9.09 -7.46 4.50
C ILE A 52 8.35 -6.96 5.73
N VAL A 53 8.91 -5.95 6.39
CA VAL A 53 8.18 -5.14 7.38
C VAL A 53 7.77 -3.84 6.72
N THR A 54 6.46 -3.57 6.71
CA THR A 54 5.89 -2.33 6.18
C THR A 54 5.55 -1.41 7.34
N GLU A 55 6.14 -0.22 7.36
CA GLU A 55 5.86 0.83 8.32
C GLU A 55 5.09 1.95 7.63
N VAL A 56 3.88 2.22 8.11
CA VAL A 56 3.01 3.26 7.56
C VAL A 56 2.82 4.33 8.62
N VAL A 57 3.10 5.57 8.23
CA VAL A 57 2.74 6.78 9.00
C VAL A 57 1.69 7.53 8.19
N GLN A 58 0.49 7.66 8.75
CA GLN A 58 -0.60 8.41 8.15
C GLN A 58 -0.89 9.66 8.99
N ASN A 59 -0.85 10.84 8.36
CA ASN A 59 -1.27 12.11 8.94
C ASN A 59 -2.36 12.72 8.05
N GLY A 60 -3.63 12.41 8.36
CA GLY A 60 -4.75 12.77 7.51
C GLY A 60 -4.62 12.14 6.12
N ASN A 61 -4.36 12.98 5.12
CA ASN A 61 -4.17 12.57 3.72
C ASN A 61 -2.72 12.35 3.32
N ASP A 62 -1.76 12.65 4.20
CA ASP A 62 -0.34 12.47 3.96
C ASP A 62 0.11 11.10 4.49
N PHE A 63 0.80 10.34 3.64
CA PHE A 63 1.29 9.00 3.94
C PHE A 63 2.79 8.93 3.75
N THR A 64 3.45 8.23 4.66
CA THR A 64 4.81 7.72 4.44
C THR A 64 4.76 6.20 4.57
N TRP A 65 5.10 5.53 3.48
CA TRP A 65 5.07 4.09 3.34
C TRP A 65 6.49 3.58 3.18
N THR A 66 7.00 2.92 4.22
CA THR A 66 8.36 2.40 4.26
C THR A 66 8.35 0.89 4.27
N GLN A 67 9.06 0.28 3.33
CA GLN A 67 9.27 -1.16 3.25
C GLN A 67 10.70 -1.49 3.66
N HIS A 68 10.83 -2.31 4.70
CA HIS A 68 12.10 -2.80 5.22
C HIS A 68 12.33 -4.22 4.71
N PHE A 69 13.40 -4.41 3.94
CA PHE A 69 13.77 -5.70 3.37
C PHE A 69 14.86 -6.37 4.22
N PRO A 70 14.89 -7.72 4.29
CA PRO A 70 16.05 -8.45 4.79
C PRO A 70 17.34 -8.00 4.10
N GLY A 71 18.42 -7.90 4.89
CA GLY A 71 19.70 -7.36 4.41
C GLY A 71 19.84 -5.84 4.53
N GLY A 72 18.90 -5.16 5.20
CA GLY A 72 19.02 -3.75 5.60
C GLY A 72 18.65 -2.73 4.53
N ARG A 73 18.21 -3.18 3.35
CA ARG A 73 17.69 -2.29 2.32
C ARG A 73 16.30 -1.79 2.72
N THR A 74 16.06 -0.50 2.55
CA THR A 74 14.75 0.12 2.77
C THR A 74 14.29 0.87 1.53
N THR A 75 12.99 0.95 1.33
CA THR A 75 12.37 1.79 0.29
C THR A 75 11.26 2.59 0.94
N THR A 76 11.28 3.92 0.80
CA THR A 76 10.28 4.82 1.38
C THR A 76 9.62 5.65 0.29
N ASN A 77 8.29 5.59 0.24
CA ASN A 77 7.46 6.41 -0.63
C ASN A 77 6.60 7.33 0.24
N SER A 78 6.68 8.63 0.00
CA SER A 78 5.83 9.62 0.65
C SER A 78 4.88 10.23 -0.37
N PHE A 79 3.59 10.23 -0.07
CA PHE A 79 2.55 10.70 -0.99
C PHE A 79 1.40 11.35 -0.23
N THR A 80 0.70 12.27 -0.89
CA THR A 80 -0.56 12.84 -0.41
C THR A 80 -1.69 12.31 -1.28
N ILE A 81 -2.80 11.90 -0.67
CA ILE A 81 -4.00 11.48 -1.41
C ILE A 81 -4.43 12.57 -2.41
N ASP A 82 -4.79 12.15 -3.62
CA ASP A 82 -5.21 12.97 -4.76
C ASP A 82 -4.15 13.96 -5.28
N LYS A 83 -2.88 13.74 -4.95
CA LYS A 83 -1.74 14.47 -5.53
C LYS A 83 -0.74 13.52 -6.19
N GLU A 84 -0.12 13.99 -7.26
CA GLU A 84 0.98 13.28 -7.90
C GLU A 84 2.21 13.28 -6.98
N ALA A 85 2.86 12.12 -6.85
CA ALA A 85 4.09 11.94 -6.09
C ALA A 85 5.11 11.13 -6.87
N ASP A 86 6.39 11.40 -6.64
CA ASP A 86 7.47 10.54 -7.07
C ASP A 86 7.50 9.28 -6.21
N MET A 87 7.48 8.12 -6.85
CA MET A 87 7.46 6.81 -6.21
C MET A 87 8.58 5.93 -6.75
N GLU A 88 9.01 4.99 -5.92
CA GLU A 88 9.97 3.96 -6.25
C GLU A 88 9.35 2.58 -6.02
N THR A 89 9.46 1.72 -7.03
CA THR A 89 9.10 0.30 -6.92
C THR A 89 10.11 -0.45 -6.07
N MET A 90 9.73 -1.62 -5.53
CA MET A 90 10.67 -2.49 -4.80
C MET A 90 11.91 -2.88 -5.61
N GLY A 91 11.81 -2.85 -6.95
CA GLY A 91 12.91 -3.12 -7.88
C GLY A 91 13.80 -1.91 -8.20
N GLY A 92 13.60 -0.75 -7.54
CA GLY A 92 14.41 0.46 -7.73
C GLY A 92 14.02 1.32 -8.94
N ARG A 93 12.91 1.00 -9.63
CA ARG A 93 12.40 1.84 -10.72
C ARG A 93 11.60 3.00 -10.16
N LYS A 94 11.97 4.23 -10.56
CA LYS A 94 11.26 5.46 -10.21
C LYS A 94 10.18 5.78 -11.23
N PHE A 95 9.05 6.31 -10.77
CA PHE A 95 7.91 6.71 -11.59
C PHE A 95 7.06 7.74 -10.83
N LYS A 96 6.11 8.39 -11.51
CA LYS A 96 5.13 9.27 -10.89
C LYS A 96 3.78 8.57 -10.88
N ALA A 97 3.03 8.71 -9.79
CA ALA A 97 1.65 8.26 -9.71
C ALA A 97 0.85 9.11 -8.73
N THR A 98 -0.48 9.09 -8.91
CA THR A 98 -1.44 9.72 -7.99
C THR A 98 -2.11 8.62 -7.19
N VAL A 99 -2.02 8.70 -5.86
CA VAL A 99 -2.67 7.75 -4.95
C VAL A 99 -4.02 8.30 -4.52
N LYS A 100 -5.05 7.48 -4.55
CA LYS A 100 -6.42 7.84 -4.18
C LYS A 100 -6.87 7.08 -2.93
N MET A 101 -7.92 7.59 -2.29
CA MET A 101 -8.62 6.90 -1.21
C MET A 101 -10.07 6.64 -1.62
N GLU A 102 -10.45 5.38 -1.78
CA GLU A 102 -11.79 4.97 -2.23
C GLU A 102 -12.37 3.95 -1.25
N GLY A 103 -13.48 4.30 -0.58
CA GLY A 103 -14.15 3.39 0.36
C GLY A 103 -13.28 2.92 1.52
N GLY A 104 -12.29 3.73 1.95
CA GLY A 104 -11.33 3.36 3.00
C GLY A 104 -10.14 2.54 2.51
N LYS A 105 -10.00 2.35 1.18
CA LYS A 105 -8.87 1.68 0.54
C LYS A 105 -7.97 2.70 -0.12
N ILE A 106 -6.67 2.51 0.03
CA ILE A 106 -5.67 3.17 -0.80
C ILE A 106 -5.70 2.52 -2.17
N VAL A 107 -5.71 3.33 -3.22
CA VAL A 107 -5.75 2.89 -4.62
C VAL A 107 -4.64 3.62 -5.39
N ALA A 108 -3.79 2.87 -6.08
CA ALA A 108 -2.70 3.42 -6.87
C ALA A 108 -2.53 2.64 -8.18
N ASP A 109 -2.49 3.36 -9.29
CA ASP A 109 -2.17 2.80 -10.59
C ASP A 109 -0.66 2.88 -10.83
N PHE A 110 -0.02 1.72 -10.86
CA PHE A 110 1.38 1.58 -11.29
C PHE A 110 1.41 1.29 -12.79
N PRO A 111 2.53 1.56 -13.50
CA PRO A 111 2.61 1.35 -14.95
C PRO A 111 2.20 -0.06 -15.42
N ASN A 112 2.42 -1.09 -14.60
CA ASN A 112 2.21 -2.48 -14.97
C ASN A 112 1.13 -3.20 -14.15
N TYR A 113 0.58 -2.56 -13.11
CA TYR A 113 -0.40 -3.18 -12.23
C TYR A 113 -1.25 -2.15 -11.49
N HIS A 114 -2.49 -2.51 -11.20
CA HIS A 114 -3.36 -1.77 -10.30
C HIS A 114 -3.13 -2.26 -8.87
N HIS A 115 -2.94 -1.35 -7.93
CA HIS A 115 -2.66 -1.69 -6.54
C HIS A 115 -3.72 -1.12 -5.61
N THR A 116 -4.20 -1.93 -4.67
CA THR A 116 -5.05 -1.47 -3.58
C THR A 116 -4.53 -1.95 -2.24
N ALA A 117 -4.65 -1.14 -1.20
CA ALA A 117 -4.34 -1.53 0.17
C ALA A 117 -5.47 -1.14 1.12
N GLU A 118 -5.81 -2.05 2.03
CA GLU A 118 -6.85 -1.82 3.04
C GLU A 118 -6.48 -2.47 4.38
N ILE A 119 -7.12 -2.01 5.44
CA ILE A 119 -7.06 -2.67 6.74
C ILE A 119 -8.29 -3.55 6.91
N SER A 120 -8.07 -4.87 6.99
CA SER A 120 -9.13 -5.86 7.15
C SER A 120 -8.79 -6.82 8.28
N GLY A 121 -9.68 -6.94 9.27
CA GLY A 121 -9.45 -7.78 10.45
C GLY A 121 -8.20 -7.40 11.26
N GLY A 122 -7.81 -6.11 11.26
CA GLY A 122 -6.60 -5.62 11.92
C GLY A 122 -5.29 -5.94 11.17
N LYS A 123 -5.37 -6.46 9.96
CA LYS A 123 -4.23 -6.78 9.09
C LYS A 123 -4.20 -5.82 7.91
N LEU A 124 -2.99 -5.55 7.42
CA LEU A 124 -2.78 -4.85 6.16
C LEU A 124 -2.92 -5.86 5.02
N VAL A 125 -3.92 -5.65 4.16
CA VAL A 125 -4.17 -6.47 2.98
C VAL A 125 -3.87 -5.64 1.74
N GLU A 126 -2.93 -6.11 0.94
CA GLU A 126 -2.49 -5.47 -0.29
C GLU A 126 -2.84 -6.37 -1.47
N ILE A 127 -3.49 -5.82 -2.49
CA ILE A 127 -3.87 -6.52 -3.71
C ILE A 127 -3.20 -5.82 -4.89
N SER A 128 -2.49 -6.59 -5.72
CA SER A 128 -1.89 -6.10 -6.96
C SER A 128 -2.44 -6.91 -8.13
N THR A 129 -3.07 -6.23 -9.08
CA THR A 129 -3.71 -6.85 -10.23
C THR A 129 -2.99 -6.46 -11.51
N SER A 130 -2.58 -7.45 -12.30
CA SER A 130 -2.00 -7.21 -13.63
C SER A 130 -2.54 -8.22 -14.63
N SER A 131 -3.16 -7.73 -15.71
CA SER A 131 -3.61 -8.57 -16.84
C SER A 131 -4.43 -9.81 -16.41
N GLY A 132 -5.34 -9.65 -15.45
CA GLY A 132 -6.19 -10.72 -14.91
C GLY A 132 -5.57 -11.56 -13.80
N VAL A 133 -4.27 -11.43 -13.52
CA VAL A 133 -3.63 -12.09 -12.37
C VAL A 133 -3.76 -11.20 -11.14
N VAL A 134 -4.24 -11.77 -10.04
CA VAL A 134 -4.43 -11.08 -8.75
C VAL A 134 -3.44 -11.65 -7.75
N TYR A 135 -2.48 -10.83 -7.34
CA TYR A 135 -1.60 -11.08 -6.21
C TYR A 135 -2.21 -10.47 -4.95
N LYS A 136 -2.25 -11.24 -3.86
CA LYS A 136 -2.69 -10.74 -2.56
C LYS A 136 -1.61 -11.00 -1.53
N ARG A 137 -1.27 -9.97 -0.76
CA ARG A 137 -0.37 -10.04 0.39
C ARG A 137 -1.11 -9.63 1.65
N THR A 138 -0.96 -10.42 2.70
CA THR A 138 -1.52 -10.14 4.03
C THR A 138 -0.39 -9.98 5.03
N SER A 139 -0.38 -8.86 5.74
CA SER A 139 0.63 -8.53 6.75
C SER A 139 -0.05 -8.27 8.10
N LYS A 140 0.45 -8.93 9.16
CA LYS A 140 -0.07 -8.76 10.53
C LYS A 140 0.50 -7.50 11.16
N LYS A 141 -0.31 -6.77 11.91
CA LYS A 141 0.17 -5.61 12.68
C LYS A 141 1.03 -6.08 13.86
N ILE A 142 2.20 -5.45 14.04
CA ILE A 142 3.16 -5.74 15.10
C ILE A 142 3.45 -4.52 16.00
N ALA A 143 3.15 -3.31 15.54
CA ALA A 143 3.18 -2.08 16.31
C ALA A 143 2.22 -1.02 15.72
#